data_AF-A0A9R0JAI7-F1
#
_entry.id   AF-A0A9R0JAI7-F1
#
_cell.length_a   1.000
_cell.length_b   1.000
_cell.length_c   1.000
_cell.angle_alpha   90.00
_cell.angle_beta   90.00
_cell.angle_gamma   90.00
#
_symmetry.space_group_name_H-M   'P 1'
#
loop_
_entity.id
_entity.type
_entity.pdbx_description
1 polymer ?
#
loop_
_entity_poly.entity_id
_entity_poly.type
_entity_poly.pdbx_seq_one_letter_code
_entity_poly.pdbx_strand_id
1 'polypeptide(L)'
;MAMQRNGRGRMHFLRKDLNDVVAKERKARTSGGDAKRQGANGMLQDVLWVDARSRAAYEEFGDVVGFDSTYLTNKYKMPFANFVGVNHHGQSILLGCALVSHENSDTFEWIFGNWLECMGDKAPIWILTDKDPAMRRALRSTMSDTCHRWCIWHNLQKFSRKLGTHLEYPDLKVDLERAIYDSLTCDEFELNWATVMERYQVDDDWLEGLYAERNIWVPTHVKHLFWAGMKTTQRVESINSFFDQFVHKHTHLYEFVEAYCEAMEARANEESMADTRTARNLRQIVTCSPAEELFQKIYTDAKFHEVQRECSRVLYVRCLIKKMLDDSVEEYELEDRVG
;
A
#
# COMPACT_ATOMS: atom_id res chain seq x y z
N MET A 1 39.92 46.39 -3.27
CA MET A 1 39.04 46.08 -4.42
C MET A 1 39.13 44.59 -4.66
N ALA A 2 38.22 43.80 -4.08
CA ALA A 2 36.98 43.30 -4.71
C ALA A 2 37.29 42.20 -5.75
N MET A 3 36.67 41.01 -5.79
CA MET A 3 35.52 40.46 -5.07
C MET A 3 35.52 38.94 -5.35
N GLN A 4 35.39 38.09 -4.33
CA GLN A 4 35.07 36.67 -4.52
C GLN A 4 33.59 36.55 -4.93
N ARG A 5 33.32 35.98 -6.11
CA ARG A 5 31.99 35.52 -6.54
C ARG A 5 32.02 34.00 -6.65
N ASN A 6 31.55 33.32 -5.61
CA ASN A 6 30.93 32.00 -5.67
C ASN A 6 30.20 31.78 -4.34
N GLY A 7 29.03 32.39 -4.23
CA GLY A 7 28.14 32.25 -3.07
C GLY A 7 27.49 30.86 -3.04
N ARG A 8 28.22 29.85 -2.57
CA ARG A 8 27.62 28.68 -1.90
C ARG A 8 27.32 29.08 -0.46
N GLY A 9 26.29 29.90 -0.28
CA GLY A 9 25.70 30.14 1.03
C GLY A 9 24.79 28.98 1.38
N ARG A 10 25.17 28.21 2.41
CA ARG A 10 24.27 27.33 3.16
C ARG A 10 22.96 28.09 3.43
N MET A 11 21.85 27.67 2.84
CA MET A 11 20.54 28.16 3.27
C MET A 11 20.21 27.48 4.59
N HIS A 12 20.35 28.25 5.67
CA HIS A 12 20.02 27.84 7.03
C HIS A 12 18.53 28.05 7.27
N PHE A 13 17.84 27.01 7.73
CA PHE A 13 16.46 27.10 8.19
C PHE A 13 16.47 27.46 9.68
N LEU A 14 15.91 28.61 10.05
CA LEU A 14 15.89 29.07 11.44
C LEU A 14 14.61 28.59 12.12
N ARG A 15 14.73 28.27 13.42
CA ARG A 15 13.66 27.90 14.37
C ARG A 15 12.42 28.81 14.29
N LYS A 16 12.57 30.05 13.84
CA LYS A 16 11.50 31.05 13.74
C LYS A 16 10.55 30.78 12.56
N ASP A 17 11.08 30.34 11.42
CA ASP A 17 10.31 30.19 10.18
C ASP A 17 9.33 29.01 10.27
N LEU A 18 9.73 27.91 10.92
CA LEU A 18 8.84 26.78 11.19
C LEU A 18 7.84 27.09 12.32
N ASN A 19 8.31 27.72 13.40
CA ASN A 19 7.45 27.97 14.55
C ASN A 19 6.37 29.02 14.23
N ASP A 20 6.64 30.01 13.39
CA ASP A 20 5.62 31.02 13.04
C ASP A 20 4.56 30.45 12.08
N VAL A 21 4.91 29.51 11.19
CA VAL A 21 3.94 28.84 10.30
C VAL A 21 3.15 27.77 11.06
N VAL A 22 3.87 26.86 11.72
CA VAL A 22 3.26 25.75 12.47
C VAL A 22 2.48 26.28 13.68
N ALA A 23 2.90 27.34 14.37
CA ALA A 23 2.10 27.91 15.47
C ALA A 23 0.87 28.69 14.99
N LYS A 24 0.91 29.31 13.80
CA LYS A 24 -0.23 30.02 13.22
C LYS A 24 -1.32 29.05 12.75
N GLU A 25 -0.93 27.86 12.27
CA GLU A 25 -1.87 26.77 11.92
C GLU A 25 -2.31 25.95 13.15
N ARG A 26 -1.40 25.68 14.12
CA ARG A 26 -1.72 24.98 15.39
C ARG A 26 -2.74 25.69 16.25
N LYS A 27 -2.86 27.02 16.15
CA LYS A 27 -3.85 27.77 16.95
C LYS A 27 -5.28 27.63 16.42
N ALA A 28 -5.46 27.04 15.24
CA ALA A 28 -6.76 26.86 14.61
C ALA A 28 -7.28 25.40 14.61
N ARG A 29 -6.42 24.37 14.68
CA ARG A 29 -6.84 22.95 14.57
C ARG A 29 -6.04 21.98 15.47
N THR A 30 -6.68 21.60 16.58
CA THR A 30 -6.61 20.32 17.33
C THR A 30 -5.28 19.76 17.89
N SER A 31 -5.33 19.43 19.18
CA SER A 31 -4.38 18.64 19.96
C SER A 31 -4.13 17.22 19.41
N GLY A 32 -2.86 16.81 19.29
CA GLY A 32 -2.41 15.41 19.47
C GLY A 32 -2.08 14.56 18.23
N GLY A 33 -1.64 15.11 17.09
CA GLY A 33 -1.40 14.28 15.87
C GLY A 33 -0.09 14.52 15.12
N ASP A 34 0.63 15.62 15.38
CA ASP A 34 1.88 15.93 14.68
C ASP A 34 3.08 15.70 15.60
N ALA A 35 4.12 15.05 15.07
CA ALA A 35 5.39 14.87 15.76
C ALA A 35 6.55 15.48 14.97
N LYS A 36 7.59 15.92 15.67
CA LYS A 36 8.83 16.38 15.04
C LYS A 36 10.07 15.93 15.81
N ARG A 37 11.10 15.51 15.08
CA ARG A 37 12.42 15.17 15.62
C ARG A 37 13.43 16.23 15.24
N GLN A 38 14.28 16.61 16.19
CA GLN A 38 15.36 17.56 15.97
C GLN A 38 16.70 16.90 16.30
N GLY A 39 17.71 17.19 15.48
CA GLY A 39 19.08 16.78 15.75
C GLY A 39 19.71 17.61 16.87
N ALA A 40 20.87 17.17 17.35
CA ALA A 40 21.61 17.82 18.45
C ALA A 40 21.98 19.30 18.18
N ASN A 41 22.03 19.70 16.91
CA ASN A 41 22.29 21.08 16.49
C ASN A 41 21.01 21.95 16.37
N GLY A 42 19.85 21.41 16.77
CA GLY A 42 18.55 22.07 16.68
C GLY A 42 17.91 22.06 15.28
N MET A 43 18.52 21.40 14.30
CA MET A 43 17.96 21.26 12.96
C MET A 43 16.83 20.22 12.94
N LEU A 44 15.77 20.52 12.19
CA LEU A 44 14.67 19.60 11.95
C LEU A 44 15.20 18.37 11.17
N GLN A 45 14.88 17.18 11.66
CA GLN A 45 15.27 15.92 11.02
C GLN A 45 14.06 15.21 10.43
N ASP A 46 13.01 15.01 11.21
CA ASP A 46 11.85 14.24 10.76
C ASP A 46 10.58 14.91 11.23
N VAL A 47 9.53 14.80 10.42
CA VAL A 47 8.22 15.35 10.73
C VAL A 47 7.19 14.31 10.37
N LEU A 48 6.21 14.15 11.24
CA LEU A 48 5.05 13.31 11.06
C LEU A 48 3.81 14.20 11.18
N TRP A 49 2.87 14.03 10.25
CA TRP A 49 1.56 14.65 10.29
C TRP A 49 0.49 13.57 10.28
N VAL A 50 -0.42 13.66 11.26
CA VAL A 50 -1.60 12.81 11.36
C VAL A 50 -2.77 13.69 11.76
N ASP A 51 -3.68 13.93 10.81
CA ASP A 51 -4.85 14.76 11.08
C ASP A 51 -5.96 13.98 11.82
N ALA A 52 -6.92 14.71 12.38
CA ALA A 52 -8.01 14.10 13.13
C ALA A 52 -8.86 13.14 12.28
N ARG A 53 -8.99 13.40 10.97
CA ARG A 53 -9.73 12.55 10.04
C ARG A 53 -9.00 11.22 9.81
N SER A 54 -7.68 11.25 9.65
CA SER A 54 -6.83 10.05 9.49
C SER A 54 -6.99 9.12 10.67
N ARG A 55 -6.96 9.66 11.90
CA ARG A 55 -7.18 8.87 13.13
C ARG A 55 -8.58 8.27 13.19
N ALA A 56 -9.61 9.06 12.85
CA ALA A 56 -10.99 8.57 12.82
C ALA A 56 -11.18 7.47 11.74
N ALA A 57 -10.58 7.64 10.56
CA ALA A 57 -10.61 6.64 9.50
C ALA A 57 -9.85 5.37 9.88
N TYR A 58 -8.77 5.49 10.66
CA TYR A 58 -8.01 4.35 11.14
C TYR A 58 -8.83 3.42 12.04
N GLU A 59 -9.75 3.96 12.83
CA GLU A 59 -10.59 3.13 13.71
C GLU A 59 -11.43 2.11 12.93
N GLU A 60 -11.91 2.49 11.75
CA GLU A 60 -12.77 1.68 10.89
C GLU A 60 -11.98 0.92 9.81
N PHE A 61 -10.87 1.47 9.33
CA PHE A 61 -10.16 1.02 8.13
C PHE A 61 -8.67 0.72 8.35
N GLY A 62 -8.25 0.61 9.62
CA GLY A 62 -6.85 0.45 10.03
C GLY A 62 -6.29 -0.98 9.98
N ASP A 63 -7.09 -1.97 9.62
CA ASP A 63 -6.67 -3.39 9.64
C ASP A 63 -5.47 -3.68 8.72
N VAL A 64 -5.43 -3.02 7.56
CA VAL A 64 -4.38 -3.19 6.54
C VAL A 64 -3.82 -1.83 6.16
N VAL A 65 -2.53 -1.63 6.39
CA VAL A 65 -1.83 -0.37 6.09
C VAL A 65 -0.69 -0.62 5.10
N GLY A 66 -0.62 0.19 4.05
CA GLY A 66 0.54 0.30 3.18
C GLY A 66 1.45 1.42 3.65
N PHE A 67 2.77 1.18 3.66
CA PHE A 67 3.77 2.20 3.90
C PHE A 67 4.85 2.15 2.80
N ASP A 68 5.15 3.31 2.22
CA ASP A 68 6.18 3.46 1.20
C ASP A 68 6.89 4.80 1.40
N SER A 69 8.21 4.81 1.29
CA SER A 69 9.07 5.99 1.48
C SER A 69 9.73 6.44 0.18
N THR A 70 8.99 6.51 -0.92
CA THR A 70 9.61 6.79 -2.24
C THR A 70 8.97 7.93 -3.02
N TYR A 71 7.95 8.59 -2.46
CA TYR A 71 7.08 9.43 -3.26
C TYR A 71 7.79 10.64 -3.88
N LEU A 72 8.58 11.35 -3.10
CA LEU A 72 9.20 12.58 -3.57
C LEU A 72 10.39 12.93 -2.69
N THR A 73 11.54 13.21 -3.30
CA THR A 73 12.61 13.92 -2.62
C THR A 73 12.35 15.41 -2.81
N ASN A 74 11.86 16.09 -1.78
CA ASN A 74 11.59 17.53 -1.84
C ASN A 74 12.89 18.34 -2.08
N LYS A 75 12.80 19.68 -2.22
CA LYS A 75 13.97 20.56 -2.41
C LYS A 75 15.05 20.40 -1.32
N TYR A 76 14.66 19.90 -0.14
CA TYR A 76 15.52 19.63 1.01
C TYR A 76 16.13 18.22 1.00
N LYS A 77 15.87 17.46 -0.05
CA LYS A 77 16.28 16.06 -0.24
C LYS A 77 15.74 15.10 0.84
N MET A 78 14.58 15.40 1.41
CA MET A 78 13.88 14.52 2.34
C MET A 78 12.85 13.68 1.59
N PRO A 79 12.90 12.35 1.67
CA PRO A 79 11.84 11.49 1.16
C PRO A 79 10.52 11.77 1.89
N PHE A 80 9.44 11.73 1.13
CA PHE A 80 8.08 11.72 1.64
C PHE A 80 7.56 10.29 1.72
N ALA A 81 7.05 9.93 2.90
CA ALA A 81 6.50 8.62 3.19
C ALA A 81 5.03 8.72 3.61
N ASN A 82 4.22 7.76 3.17
CA ASN A 82 2.78 7.77 3.36
C ASN A 82 2.29 6.51 4.08
N PHE A 83 1.38 6.67 5.04
CA PHE A 83 0.59 5.59 5.60
C PHE A 83 -0.75 5.54 4.87
N VAL A 84 -1.09 4.41 4.26
CA VAL A 84 -2.22 4.30 3.34
C VAL A 84 -3.14 3.16 3.73
N GLY A 85 -4.41 3.45 3.95
CA GLY A 85 -5.47 2.47 4.15
C GLY A 85 -6.40 2.37 2.94
N VAL A 86 -7.50 1.63 3.10
CA VAL A 86 -8.57 1.51 2.11
C VAL A 86 -9.93 1.62 2.79
N ASN A 87 -10.79 2.52 2.32
CA ASN A 87 -12.14 2.67 2.86
C ASN A 87 -13.14 1.63 2.29
N HIS A 88 -14.39 1.68 2.75
CA HIS A 88 -15.51 0.84 2.34
C HIS A 88 -15.92 0.96 0.87
N HIS A 89 -15.41 1.94 0.11
CA HIS A 89 -15.56 2.03 -1.35
C HIS A 89 -14.39 1.39 -2.12
N GLY A 90 -13.36 0.92 -1.43
CA GLY A 90 -12.13 0.46 -2.06
C GLY A 90 -11.21 1.59 -2.53
N GLN A 91 -11.44 2.83 -2.08
CA GLN A 91 -10.61 3.99 -2.37
C GLN A 91 -9.43 4.04 -1.40
N SER A 92 -8.27 4.49 -1.87
CA SER A 92 -7.11 4.68 -0.98
C SER A 92 -7.36 5.89 -0.08
N ILE A 93 -7.12 5.72 1.22
CA ILE A 93 -7.19 6.80 2.21
C ILE A 93 -5.81 7.00 2.83
N LEU A 94 -5.50 8.24 3.16
CA LEU A 94 -4.26 8.57 3.85
C LEU A 94 -4.51 8.52 5.35
N LEU A 95 -3.63 7.83 6.06
CA LEU A 95 -3.65 7.64 7.50
C LEU A 95 -2.51 8.43 8.18
N GLY A 96 -1.89 9.35 7.45
CA GLY A 96 -0.77 10.15 7.89
C GLY A 96 0.39 10.12 6.91
N CYS A 97 1.31 11.06 7.07
CA CYS A 97 2.50 11.16 6.24
C CYS A 97 3.72 11.61 7.04
N ALA A 98 4.90 11.33 6.53
CA ALA A 98 6.15 11.73 7.13
C ALA A 98 7.13 12.32 6.11
N LEU A 99 7.88 13.33 6.54
CA LEU A 99 9.12 13.74 5.89
C LEU A 99 10.28 13.17 6.69
N VAL A 100 11.12 12.39 6.01
CA VAL A 100 12.19 11.63 6.66
C VAL A 100 13.55 12.21 6.28
N SER A 101 14.46 12.33 7.24
CA SER A 101 15.84 12.77 6.99
C SER A 101 16.72 11.66 6.44
N HIS A 102 16.49 10.43 6.91
CA HIS A 102 17.32 9.27 6.63
C HIS A 102 16.47 8.00 6.57
N GLU A 103 16.70 7.17 5.55
CA GLU A 103 16.12 5.83 5.42
C GLU A 103 16.94 4.83 6.25
N ASN A 104 16.79 4.89 7.58
CA ASN A 104 17.47 3.99 8.52
C ASN A 104 16.51 3.54 9.64
N SER A 105 16.94 2.54 10.42
CA SER A 105 16.09 1.94 11.45
C SER A 105 15.65 2.94 12.51
N ASP A 106 16.55 3.77 13.03
CA ASP A 106 16.22 4.77 14.05
C ASP A 106 15.15 5.77 13.57
N THR A 107 15.17 6.15 12.29
CA THR A 107 14.15 7.02 11.70
C THR A 107 12.82 6.31 11.57
N PHE A 108 12.81 5.08 11.05
CA PHE A 108 11.57 4.33 10.90
C PHE A 108 10.97 3.93 12.25
N GLU A 109 11.78 3.61 13.25
CA GLU A 109 11.31 3.36 14.63
C GLU A 109 10.63 4.59 15.20
N TRP A 110 11.22 5.77 15.00
CA TRP A 110 10.61 7.02 15.43
C TRP A 110 9.29 7.27 14.70
N ILE A 111 9.25 7.10 13.38
CA ILE A 111 8.03 7.32 12.57
C ILE A 111 6.92 6.34 12.96
N PHE A 112 7.21 5.04 12.98
CA PHE A 112 6.23 4.01 13.31
C PHE A 112 5.74 4.14 14.75
N GLY A 113 6.63 4.43 15.71
CA GLY A 113 6.26 4.64 17.11
C GLY A 113 5.35 5.85 17.30
N ASN A 114 5.70 7.01 16.72
CA ASN A 114 4.87 8.22 16.86
C ASN A 114 3.56 8.10 16.07
N TRP A 115 3.57 7.43 14.92
CA TRP A 115 2.35 7.17 14.16
C TRP A 115 1.41 6.23 14.93
N LEU A 116 1.94 5.17 15.54
CA LEU A 116 1.18 4.25 16.38
C LEU A 116 0.55 4.96 17.59
N GLU A 117 1.31 5.83 18.27
CA GLU A 117 0.79 6.65 19.36
C GLU A 117 -0.37 7.55 18.88
N CYS A 118 -0.24 8.14 17.69
CA CYS A 118 -1.33 8.93 17.08
C CYS A 118 -2.57 8.09 16.77
N MET A 119 -2.40 6.78 16.54
CA MET A 119 -3.48 5.81 16.33
C MET A 119 -3.99 5.16 17.62
N GLY A 120 -3.66 5.75 18.79
CA GLY A 120 -4.13 5.25 20.08
C GLY A 120 -3.51 3.92 20.48
N ASP A 121 -2.26 3.69 20.09
CA ASP A 121 -1.50 2.46 20.35
C ASP A 121 -2.14 1.18 19.77
N LYS A 122 -3.07 1.34 18.82
CA LYS A 122 -3.69 0.25 18.09
C LYS A 122 -2.87 -0.02 16.83
N ALA A 123 -2.13 -1.13 16.82
CA ALA A 123 -1.33 -1.53 15.67
C ALA A 123 -2.22 -2.16 14.58
N PRO A 124 -1.87 -2.01 13.29
CA PRO A 124 -2.59 -2.66 12.21
C PRO A 124 -2.36 -4.18 12.29
N ILE A 125 -3.31 -4.97 11.81
CA ILE A 125 -3.14 -6.43 11.74
C ILE A 125 -2.06 -6.75 10.69
N TRP A 126 -2.10 -6.04 9.56
CA TRP A 126 -1.21 -6.25 8.44
C TRP A 126 -0.57 -4.94 7.98
N ILE A 127 0.73 -4.99 7.70
CA ILE A 127 1.43 -3.88 7.06
C ILE A 127 2.19 -4.33 5.81
N LEU A 128 2.01 -3.58 4.74
CA LEU A 128 2.68 -3.79 3.45
C LEU A 128 3.76 -2.72 3.26
N THR A 129 5.01 -3.12 3.14
CA THR A 129 6.12 -2.19 2.81
C THR A 129 6.99 -2.74 1.68
N ASP A 130 7.99 -1.99 1.28
CA ASP A 130 9.06 -2.50 0.42
C ASP A 130 10.01 -3.46 1.19
N LYS A 131 10.97 -4.05 0.45
CA LYS A 131 12.00 -4.91 1.03
C LYS A 131 13.16 -4.06 1.56
N ASP A 132 12.93 -3.37 2.68
CA ASP A 132 13.94 -2.61 3.43
C ASP A 132 14.23 -3.27 4.81
N PRO A 133 15.47 -3.75 5.06
CA PRO A 133 15.89 -4.23 6.37
C PRO A 133 15.68 -3.21 7.50
N ALA A 134 15.79 -1.92 7.21
CA ALA A 134 15.60 -0.85 8.18
C ALA A 134 14.15 -0.77 8.64
N MET A 135 13.19 -0.75 7.71
CA MET A 135 11.75 -0.81 8.02
C MET A 135 11.40 -2.11 8.74
N ARG A 136 11.92 -3.26 8.30
CA ARG A 136 11.64 -4.55 8.96
C ARG A 136 12.08 -4.56 10.42
N ARG A 137 13.26 -4.01 10.73
CA ARG A 137 13.74 -3.89 12.11
C ARG A 137 12.85 -2.96 12.92
N ALA A 138 12.51 -1.80 12.35
CA ALA A 138 11.65 -0.83 13.01
C ALA A 138 10.26 -1.41 13.35
N LEU A 139 9.62 -2.08 12.38
CA LEU A 139 8.32 -2.73 12.59
C LEU A 139 8.38 -3.77 13.71
N ARG A 140 9.42 -4.61 13.73
CA ARG A 140 9.60 -5.59 14.82
C ARG A 140 9.77 -4.93 16.19
N SER A 141 10.33 -3.73 16.25
CA SER A 141 10.56 -3.01 17.50
C SER A 141 9.32 -2.23 17.97
N THR A 142 8.53 -1.67 17.04
CA THR A 142 7.40 -0.79 17.38
C THR A 142 6.05 -1.49 17.34
N MET A 143 5.88 -2.48 16.49
CA MET A 143 4.62 -3.17 16.19
C MET A 143 4.88 -4.67 15.99
N SER A 144 5.33 -5.35 17.05
CA SER A 144 5.78 -6.76 16.98
C SER A 144 4.69 -7.74 16.54
N ASP A 145 3.43 -7.43 16.84
CA ASP A 145 2.28 -8.28 16.55
C ASP A 145 1.70 -8.02 15.15
N THR A 146 2.10 -6.92 14.50
CA THR A 146 1.72 -6.61 13.13
C THR A 146 2.44 -7.55 12.17
N CYS A 147 1.66 -8.21 11.32
CA CYS A 147 2.21 -9.08 10.30
C CYS A 147 2.73 -8.26 9.11
N HIS A 148 4.02 -8.42 8.82
CA HIS A 148 4.71 -7.70 7.74
C HIS A 148 4.70 -8.49 6.43
N ARG A 149 4.26 -7.84 5.34
CA ARG A 149 4.35 -8.35 3.97
C ARG A 149 5.20 -7.43 3.11
N TRP A 150 5.99 -8.03 2.22
CA TRP A 150 6.72 -7.27 1.20
C TRP A 150 5.89 -7.07 -0.07
N CYS A 151 6.00 -5.87 -0.61
CA CYS A 151 5.44 -5.49 -1.89
C CYS A 151 6.06 -6.32 -3.02
N ILE A 152 5.22 -7.11 -3.70
CA ILE A 152 5.63 -7.92 -4.86
C ILE A 152 6.17 -7.06 -6.01
N TRP A 153 5.60 -5.86 -6.24
CA TRP A 153 6.05 -4.97 -7.32
C TRP A 153 7.51 -4.56 -7.13
N HIS A 154 7.89 -4.13 -5.92
CA HIS A 154 9.27 -3.78 -5.58
C HIS A 154 10.25 -4.96 -5.72
N ASN A 155 9.78 -6.19 -5.49
CA ASN A 155 10.58 -7.39 -5.73
C ASN A 155 10.79 -7.61 -7.24
N LEU A 156 9.72 -7.56 -8.04
CA LEU A 156 9.77 -7.78 -9.49
C LEU A 156 10.57 -6.70 -10.23
N GLN A 157 10.52 -5.43 -9.80
CA GLN A 157 11.34 -4.36 -10.38
C GLN A 157 12.84 -4.63 -10.26
N LYS A 158 13.26 -5.39 -9.24
CA LYS A 158 14.67 -5.75 -9.05
C LYS A 158 15.12 -6.89 -9.97
N PHE A 159 14.22 -7.61 -10.64
CA PHE A 159 14.56 -8.75 -11.49
C PHE A 159 15.43 -8.32 -12.66
N SER A 160 15.13 -7.19 -13.31
CA SER A 160 15.94 -6.68 -14.43
C SER A 160 17.35 -6.30 -14.00
N ARG A 161 17.49 -5.70 -12.82
CA ARG A 161 18.79 -5.31 -12.28
C ARG A 161 19.61 -6.51 -11.81
N LYS A 162 18.95 -7.56 -11.30
CA LYS A 162 19.61 -8.72 -10.68
C LYS A 162 19.88 -9.85 -11.66
N LEU A 163 18.92 -10.13 -12.54
CA LEU A 163 18.95 -11.23 -13.49
C LEU A 163 19.13 -10.76 -14.94
N GLY A 164 19.17 -9.45 -15.20
CA GLY A 164 19.21 -8.91 -16.58
C GLY A 164 20.47 -9.23 -17.38
N THR A 165 21.53 -9.68 -16.73
CA THR A 165 22.75 -10.19 -17.39
C THR A 165 22.62 -11.64 -17.84
N HIS A 166 21.55 -12.34 -17.45
CA HIS A 166 21.29 -13.71 -17.89
C HIS A 166 20.97 -13.73 -19.39
N LEU A 167 21.57 -14.66 -20.13
CA LEU A 167 21.47 -14.74 -21.59
C LEU A 167 20.00 -14.84 -22.06
N GLU A 168 19.20 -15.62 -21.33
CA GLU A 168 17.78 -15.87 -21.61
C GLU A 168 16.86 -15.07 -20.68
N TYR A 169 17.32 -13.93 -20.16
CA TYR A 169 16.53 -13.11 -19.21
C TYR A 169 15.09 -12.81 -19.66
N PRO A 170 14.80 -12.46 -20.93
CA PRO A 170 13.43 -12.18 -21.36
C PRO A 170 12.46 -13.33 -21.07
N ASP A 171 12.86 -14.56 -21.39
CA ASP A 171 12.03 -15.76 -21.20
C ASP A 171 12.03 -16.19 -19.72
N LEU A 172 13.19 -16.16 -19.06
CA LEU A 172 13.31 -16.41 -17.62
C LEU A 172 12.37 -15.51 -16.80
N LYS A 173 12.31 -14.22 -17.14
CA LYS A 173 11.45 -13.26 -16.46
C LYS A 173 9.97 -13.66 -16.59
N VAL A 174 9.53 -14.03 -17.80
CA VAL A 174 8.14 -14.44 -18.06
C VAL A 174 7.81 -15.70 -17.28
N ASP A 175 8.68 -16.71 -17.33
CA ASP A 175 8.45 -17.98 -16.64
C ASP A 175 8.46 -17.81 -15.10
N LEU A 176 9.32 -16.95 -14.57
CA LEU A 176 9.29 -16.55 -13.15
C LEU A 176 7.97 -15.85 -12.77
N GLU A 177 7.53 -14.87 -13.56
CA GLU A 177 6.27 -14.16 -13.31
C GLU A 177 5.07 -15.12 -13.34
N ARG A 178 5.05 -16.07 -14.27
CA ARG A 178 4.02 -17.12 -14.33
C ARG A 178 4.06 -18.02 -13.11
N ALA A 179 5.24 -18.50 -12.70
CA ALA A 179 5.38 -19.28 -11.48
C ALA A 179 4.82 -18.52 -10.25
N ILE A 180 5.06 -17.21 -10.16
CA ILE A 180 4.61 -16.37 -9.03
C ILE A 180 3.10 -16.07 -9.07
N TYR A 181 2.55 -15.71 -10.23
CA TYR A 181 1.17 -15.21 -10.35
C TYR A 181 0.15 -16.28 -10.72
N ASP A 182 0.54 -17.28 -11.51
CA ASP A 182 -0.39 -18.24 -12.08
C ASP A 182 -0.54 -19.50 -11.20
N SER A 183 0.39 -19.72 -10.26
CA SER A 183 0.29 -20.83 -9.32
C SER A 183 -0.93 -20.69 -8.41
N LEU A 184 -1.72 -21.76 -8.31
CA LEU A 184 -2.95 -21.81 -7.52
C LEU A 184 -2.72 -22.40 -6.13
N THR A 185 -1.65 -23.15 -5.89
CA THR A 185 -1.31 -23.69 -4.57
C THR A 185 0.13 -23.40 -4.21
N CYS A 186 0.48 -23.54 -2.92
CA CYS A 186 1.88 -23.46 -2.50
C CYS A 186 2.71 -24.55 -3.20
N ASP A 187 2.20 -25.79 -3.25
CA ASP A 187 2.91 -26.90 -3.90
C ASP A 187 3.15 -26.66 -5.39
N GLU A 188 2.17 -26.08 -6.10
CA GLU A 188 2.32 -25.70 -7.50
C GLU A 188 3.37 -24.60 -7.67
N PHE A 189 3.40 -23.61 -6.77
CA PHE A 189 4.44 -22.59 -6.76
C PHE A 189 5.83 -23.21 -6.56
N GLU A 190 6.00 -24.12 -5.58
CA GLU A 190 7.28 -24.77 -5.31
C GLU A 190 7.78 -25.55 -6.53
N LEU A 191 6.88 -26.31 -7.18
CA LEU A 191 7.20 -27.08 -8.39
C LEU A 191 7.56 -26.18 -9.56
N ASN A 192 6.74 -25.15 -9.84
CA ASN A 192 6.96 -24.22 -10.94
C ASN A 192 8.25 -23.44 -10.73
N TRP A 193 8.49 -22.95 -9.50
CA TRP A 193 9.72 -22.24 -9.16
C TRP A 193 10.96 -23.11 -9.40
N ALA A 194 10.98 -24.33 -8.87
CA ALA A 194 12.09 -25.27 -9.06
C ALA A 194 12.33 -25.58 -10.55
N THR A 195 11.25 -25.78 -11.31
CA THR A 195 11.31 -26.03 -12.76
C THR A 195 11.98 -24.87 -13.51
N VAL A 196 11.63 -23.62 -13.16
CA VAL A 196 12.24 -22.43 -13.77
C VAL A 196 13.71 -22.30 -13.37
N MET A 197 14.06 -22.55 -12.11
CA MET A 197 15.46 -22.49 -11.65
C MET A 197 16.33 -23.52 -12.38
N GLU A 198 15.84 -24.75 -12.55
CA GLU A 198 16.55 -25.82 -13.26
C GLU A 198 16.65 -25.53 -14.77
N ARG A 199 15.55 -25.11 -15.40
CA ARG A 199 15.53 -24.84 -16.85
C ARG A 199 16.55 -23.80 -17.27
N TYR A 200 16.64 -22.71 -16.51
CA TYR A 200 17.50 -21.57 -16.84
C TYR A 200 18.85 -21.64 -16.11
N GLN A 201 19.10 -22.67 -15.30
CA GLN A 201 20.35 -22.83 -14.52
C GLN A 201 20.70 -21.57 -13.72
N VAL A 202 19.69 -21.00 -13.03
CA VAL A 202 19.84 -19.76 -12.27
C VAL A 202 20.42 -20.07 -10.90
N ASP A 203 21.63 -19.57 -10.67
CA ASP A 203 22.31 -19.61 -9.37
C ASP A 203 22.64 -18.16 -8.96
N ASP A 204 21.77 -17.56 -8.15
CA ASP A 204 21.88 -16.17 -7.69
C ASP A 204 21.46 -16.04 -6.22
N ASP A 205 22.41 -15.64 -5.36
CA ASP A 205 22.21 -15.47 -3.91
C ASP A 205 21.03 -14.55 -3.56
N TRP A 206 20.78 -13.53 -4.39
CA TRP A 206 19.69 -12.59 -4.14
C TRP A 206 18.33 -13.24 -4.39
N LEU A 207 18.22 -14.05 -5.45
CA LEU A 207 17.01 -14.80 -5.78
C LEU A 207 16.75 -15.91 -4.75
N GLU A 208 17.79 -16.61 -4.30
CA GLU A 208 17.69 -17.60 -3.21
C GLU A 208 17.17 -16.94 -1.92
N GLY A 209 17.75 -15.81 -1.52
CA GLY A 209 17.29 -15.05 -0.36
C GLY A 209 15.86 -14.50 -0.51
N LEU A 210 15.41 -14.21 -1.74
CA LEU A 210 14.03 -13.80 -2.01
C LEU A 210 13.07 -15.00 -1.86
N TYR A 211 13.45 -16.17 -2.36
CA TYR A 211 12.69 -17.41 -2.25
C TYR A 211 12.58 -17.90 -0.79
N ALA A 212 13.64 -17.75 0.01
CA ALA A 212 13.62 -18.10 1.44
C ALA A 212 12.51 -17.37 2.22
N GLU A 213 12.15 -16.16 1.78
CA GLU A 213 11.12 -15.31 2.39
C GLU A 213 9.80 -15.33 1.62
N ARG A 214 9.56 -16.33 0.75
CA ARG A 214 8.34 -16.44 -0.07
C ARG A 214 7.02 -16.32 0.69
N ASN A 215 7.00 -16.79 1.94
CA ASN A 215 5.81 -16.76 2.81
C ASN A 215 5.29 -15.34 3.11
N ILE A 216 6.10 -14.29 2.89
CA ILE A 216 5.72 -12.90 3.16
C ILE A 216 5.56 -12.06 1.90
N TRP A 217 5.58 -12.63 0.70
CA TRP A 217 5.38 -11.85 -0.54
C TRP A 217 4.74 -12.61 -1.70
N VAL A 218 4.90 -13.93 -1.77
CA VAL A 218 4.35 -14.75 -2.86
C VAL A 218 2.82 -14.89 -2.69
N PRO A 219 2.02 -14.64 -3.75
CA PRO A 219 0.56 -14.64 -3.67
C PRO A 219 -0.04 -15.90 -3.08
N THR A 220 0.42 -17.09 -3.47
CA THR A 220 -0.09 -18.39 -2.98
C THR A 220 0.01 -18.54 -1.47
N HIS A 221 1.06 -17.99 -0.87
CA HIS A 221 1.31 -18.06 0.57
C HIS A 221 0.53 -17.02 1.37
N VAL A 222 0.05 -15.93 0.75
CA VAL A 222 -0.59 -14.81 1.49
C VAL A 222 -2.04 -14.57 1.08
N LYS A 223 -2.55 -15.22 0.04
CA LYS A 223 -3.90 -15.02 -0.51
C LYS A 223 -5.04 -15.43 0.42
N HIS A 224 -4.75 -16.27 1.43
CA HIS A 224 -5.73 -16.70 2.43
C HIS A 224 -5.97 -15.64 3.51
N LEU A 225 -5.21 -14.54 3.48
CA LEU A 225 -5.28 -13.44 4.42
C LEU A 225 -5.99 -12.24 3.78
N PHE A 226 -6.65 -11.43 4.62
CA PHE A 226 -7.32 -10.22 4.16
C PHE A 226 -6.33 -9.07 3.98
N TRP A 227 -6.11 -8.67 2.72
CA TRP A 227 -5.22 -7.56 2.35
C TRP A 227 -5.95 -6.33 1.80
N ALA A 228 -7.27 -6.22 1.95
CA ALA A 228 -8.06 -5.12 1.36
C ALA A 228 -7.78 -4.87 -0.15
N GLY A 229 -7.45 -5.94 -0.89
CA GLY A 229 -7.06 -5.86 -2.30
C GLY A 229 -5.65 -5.30 -2.56
N MET A 230 -4.84 -5.04 -1.52
CA MET A 230 -3.44 -4.65 -1.64
C MET A 230 -2.57 -5.87 -1.98
N LYS A 231 -2.01 -5.88 -3.18
CA LYS A 231 -0.96 -6.84 -3.58
C LYS A 231 0.40 -6.17 -3.73
N THR A 232 0.38 -4.88 -4.05
CA THR A 232 1.52 -4.02 -4.33
C THR A 232 1.34 -2.70 -3.58
N THR A 233 2.37 -1.88 -3.56
CA THR A 233 2.30 -0.46 -3.16
C THR A 233 1.56 0.39 -4.19
N GLN A 234 0.88 -0.19 -5.20
CA GLN A 234 0.10 0.54 -6.22
C GLN A 234 -0.88 1.54 -5.60
N ARG A 235 -1.44 1.24 -4.41
CA ARG A 235 -2.32 2.17 -3.71
C ARG A 235 -1.55 3.35 -3.10
N VAL A 236 -0.33 3.12 -2.64
CA VAL A 236 0.59 4.17 -2.22
C VAL A 236 1.06 4.97 -3.44
N GLU A 237 1.40 4.32 -4.55
CA GLU A 237 1.71 4.97 -5.84
C GLU A 237 0.51 5.77 -6.40
N SER A 238 -0.71 5.32 -6.17
CA SER A 238 -1.93 6.06 -6.55
C SER A 238 -2.13 7.28 -5.65
N ILE A 239 -1.85 7.17 -4.36
CA ILE A 239 -1.85 8.32 -3.45
C ILE A 239 -0.74 9.30 -3.82
N ASN A 240 0.44 8.78 -4.13
CA ASN A 240 1.56 9.52 -4.66
C ASN A 240 1.15 10.30 -5.93
N SER A 241 0.64 9.62 -6.97
CA SER A 241 0.16 10.30 -8.18
C SER A 241 -0.96 11.30 -7.92
N PHE A 242 -1.80 11.07 -6.91
CA PHE A 242 -2.80 12.03 -6.48
C PHE A 242 -2.16 13.29 -5.85
N PHE A 243 -1.18 13.10 -4.98
CA PHE A 243 -0.41 14.20 -4.40
C PHE A 243 0.38 14.98 -5.46
N ASP A 244 0.65 14.43 -6.65
CA ASP A 244 1.38 15.16 -7.70
C ASP A 244 0.60 16.38 -8.17
N GLN A 245 -0.70 16.44 -7.86
CA GLN A 245 -1.56 17.59 -8.16
C GLN A 245 -1.42 18.71 -7.13
N PHE A 246 -0.85 18.43 -5.96
CA PHE A 246 -0.78 19.33 -4.80
C PHE A 246 0.67 19.65 -4.40
N VAL A 247 1.57 18.68 -4.52
CA VAL A 247 2.95 18.75 -4.05
C VAL A 247 3.91 18.42 -5.19
N HIS A 248 4.99 19.20 -5.29
CA HIS A 248 6.02 19.03 -6.30
C HIS A 248 7.42 19.17 -5.67
N LYS A 249 8.46 18.85 -6.44
CA LYS A 249 9.86 18.88 -5.96
C LYS A 249 10.32 20.25 -5.41
N HIS A 250 9.66 21.33 -5.80
CA HIS A 250 9.97 22.69 -5.35
C HIS A 250 9.04 23.21 -4.25
N THR A 251 8.00 22.47 -3.88
CA THR A 251 7.08 22.85 -2.81
C THR A 251 7.85 23.04 -1.52
N HIS A 252 7.70 24.23 -0.93
CA HIS A 252 8.32 24.55 0.34
C HIS A 252 7.55 23.89 1.48
N LEU A 253 8.22 23.67 2.61
CA LEU A 253 7.61 23.01 3.76
C LEU A 253 6.38 23.75 4.31
N TYR A 254 6.36 25.09 4.21
CA TYR A 254 5.21 25.88 4.64
C TYR A 254 4.02 25.77 3.67
N GLU A 255 4.28 25.52 2.38
CA GLU A 255 3.24 25.28 1.36
C GLU A 255 2.71 23.85 1.44
N PHE A 256 3.56 22.92 1.89
CA PHE A 256 3.24 21.51 2.00
C PHE A 256 2.05 21.27 2.93
N VAL A 257 1.95 21.96 4.07
CA VAL A 257 0.87 21.71 5.04
C VAL A 257 -0.49 22.11 4.48
N GLU A 258 -0.56 23.26 3.79
CA GLU A 258 -1.77 23.72 3.12
C GLU A 258 -2.16 22.77 1.99
N ALA A 259 -1.20 22.42 1.12
CA ALA A 259 -1.40 21.45 0.03
C ALA A 259 -1.84 20.07 0.54
N TYR A 260 -1.30 19.62 1.68
CA TYR A 260 -1.70 18.38 2.34
C TYR A 260 -3.16 18.45 2.82
N CYS A 261 -3.55 19.55 3.47
CA CYS A 261 -4.93 19.74 3.92
C CYS A 261 -5.92 19.75 2.75
N GLU A 262 -5.58 20.43 1.66
CA GLU A 262 -6.37 20.44 0.43
C GLU A 262 -6.51 19.04 -0.18
N ALA A 263 -5.42 18.28 -0.23
CA ALA A 263 -5.41 16.90 -0.72
C ALA A 263 -6.33 15.99 0.14
N MET A 264 -6.28 16.14 1.46
CA MET A 264 -7.15 15.40 2.39
C MET A 264 -8.63 15.78 2.22
N GLU A 265 -8.92 17.07 2.02
CA GLU A 265 -10.28 17.55 1.78
C GLU A 265 -10.83 17.09 0.42
N ALA A 266 -9.99 17.02 -0.62
CA ALA A 266 -10.38 16.44 -1.89
C ALA A 266 -10.76 14.95 -1.76
N ARG A 267 -9.95 14.15 -1.04
CA ARG A 267 -10.28 12.73 -0.76
C ARG A 267 -11.56 12.58 0.05
N ALA A 268 -11.75 13.45 1.03
CA ALA A 268 -12.97 13.49 1.81
C ALA A 268 -14.23 13.70 0.98
N ASN A 269 -14.14 14.63 0.02
CA ASN A 269 -15.24 14.93 -0.88
C ASN A 269 -15.50 13.79 -1.86
N GLU A 270 -14.45 13.12 -2.38
CA GLU A 270 -14.59 11.93 -3.22
C GLU A 270 -15.33 10.79 -2.53
N GLU A 271 -15.02 10.53 -1.25
CA GLU A 271 -15.70 9.53 -0.42
C GLU A 271 -17.18 9.89 -0.21
N SER A 272 -17.47 11.14 0.19
CA SER A 272 -18.84 11.63 0.37
C SER A 272 -19.68 11.56 -0.91
N MET A 273 -19.06 11.84 -2.07
CA MET A 273 -19.69 11.66 -3.37
C MET A 273 -19.96 10.19 -3.71
N ALA A 274 -19.11 9.26 -3.26
CA ALA A 274 -19.30 7.82 -3.44
C ALA A 274 -20.42 7.28 -2.52
N ASP A 275 -20.48 7.75 -1.27
CA ASP A 275 -21.58 7.48 -0.34
C ASP A 275 -22.92 7.95 -0.92
N THR A 276 -22.97 9.19 -1.41
CA THR A 276 -24.17 9.75 -2.02
C THR A 276 -24.62 8.95 -3.24
N ARG A 277 -23.68 8.49 -4.07
CA ARG A 277 -23.98 7.64 -5.24
C ARG A 277 -24.53 6.28 -4.82
N THR A 278 -23.92 5.64 -3.83
CA THR A 278 -24.38 4.37 -3.28
C THR A 278 -25.79 4.48 -2.70
N ALA A 279 -26.09 5.56 -1.98
CA ALA A 279 -27.41 5.79 -1.40
C ALA A 279 -28.51 6.08 -2.45
N ARG A 280 -28.15 6.67 -3.59
CA ARG A 280 -29.10 7.05 -4.65
C ARG A 280 -29.34 5.97 -5.68
N ASN A 281 -28.31 5.19 -6.00
CA ASN A 281 -28.34 4.23 -7.10
C ASN A 281 -28.16 2.82 -6.55
N LEU A 282 -29.23 2.03 -6.62
CA LEU A 282 -29.14 0.61 -6.36
C LEU A 282 -28.82 -0.11 -7.67
N ARG A 283 -27.59 -0.63 -7.78
CA ARG A 283 -27.19 -1.45 -8.93
C ARG A 283 -28.03 -2.71 -8.99
N GLN A 284 -28.61 -2.99 -10.15
CA GLN A 284 -29.42 -4.19 -10.34
C GLN A 284 -28.56 -5.46 -10.29
N ILE A 285 -29.14 -6.49 -9.71
CA ILE A 285 -28.61 -7.86 -9.71
C ILE A 285 -28.70 -8.40 -11.13
N VAL A 286 -27.63 -9.02 -11.62
CA VAL A 286 -27.56 -9.58 -12.98
C VAL A 286 -27.53 -11.11 -12.99
N THR A 287 -27.38 -11.74 -11.83
CA THR A 287 -27.31 -13.19 -11.69
C THR A 287 -28.35 -13.73 -10.71
N CYS A 288 -28.56 -15.05 -10.73
CA CYS A 288 -29.41 -15.72 -9.74
C CYS A 288 -28.63 -16.17 -8.49
N SER A 289 -27.40 -15.65 -8.28
CA SER A 289 -26.56 -16.04 -7.15
C SER A 289 -27.11 -15.47 -5.85
N PRO A 290 -27.40 -16.29 -4.83
CA PRO A 290 -27.80 -15.78 -3.51
C PRO A 290 -26.75 -14.86 -2.88
N ALA A 291 -25.47 -15.04 -3.23
CA ALA A 291 -24.40 -14.16 -2.79
C ALA A 291 -24.59 -12.74 -3.34
N GLU A 292 -25.04 -12.59 -4.58
CA GLU A 292 -25.26 -11.28 -5.19
C GLU A 292 -26.39 -10.51 -4.47
N GLU A 293 -27.50 -11.18 -4.16
CA GLU A 293 -28.60 -10.59 -3.37
C GLU A 293 -28.18 -10.15 -1.97
N LEU A 294 -27.32 -10.94 -1.32
CA LEU A 294 -26.81 -10.64 0.01
C LEU A 294 -25.88 -9.43 -0.03
N PHE A 295 -24.87 -9.46 -0.91
CA PHE A 295 -23.84 -8.43 -0.95
C PHE A 295 -24.36 -7.10 -1.49
N GLN A 296 -25.38 -7.09 -2.36
CA GLN A 296 -26.06 -5.85 -2.78
C GLN A 296 -26.59 -5.03 -1.58
N LYS A 297 -27.03 -5.70 -0.52
CA LYS A 297 -27.63 -5.06 0.67
C LYS A 297 -26.58 -4.52 1.65
N ILE A 298 -25.36 -5.06 1.62
CA ILE A 298 -24.33 -4.82 2.64
C ILE A 298 -23.22 -3.93 2.08
N TYR A 299 -22.87 -4.09 0.80
CA TYR A 299 -21.73 -3.43 0.20
C TYR A 299 -22.09 -2.10 -0.45
N THR A 300 -21.09 -1.22 -0.51
CA THR A 300 -21.15 -0.03 -1.36
C THR A 300 -21.25 -0.42 -2.84
N ASP A 301 -21.74 0.48 -3.70
CA ASP A 301 -21.92 0.16 -5.13
C ASP A 301 -20.62 -0.35 -5.77
N ALA A 302 -19.49 0.28 -5.42
CA ALA A 302 -18.18 -0.08 -5.94
C ALA A 302 -17.77 -1.51 -5.52
N LYS A 303 -17.95 -1.87 -4.24
CA LYS A 303 -17.62 -3.21 -3.74
C LYS A 303 -18.59 -4.27 -4.22
N PHE A 304 -19.88 -3.92 -4.31
CA PHE A 304 -20.88 -4.82 -4.87
C PHE A 304 -20.61 -5.11 -6.36
N HIS A 305 -20.15 -4.12 -7.13
CA HIS A 305 -19.79 -4.34 -8.53
C HIS A 305 -18.66 -5.40 -8.68
N GLU A 306 -17.67 -5.41 -7.79
CA GLU A 306 -16.62 -6.43 -7.80
C GLU A 306 -17.20 -7.83 -7.54
N VAL A 307 -18.06 -7.97 -6.54
CA VAL A 307 -18.77 -9.23 -6.27
C VAL A 307 -19.57 -9.68 -7.50
N GLN A 308 -20.34 -8.78 -8.10
CA GLN A 308 -21.14 -9.06 -9.28
C GLN A 308 -20.28 -9.55 -10.46
N ARG A 309 -19.08 -8.97 -10.66
CA ARG A 309 -18.13 -9.43 -11.68
C ARG A 309 -17.65 -10.86 -11.41
N GLU A 310 -17.34 -11.17 -10.17
CA GLU A 310 -16.92 -12.53 -9.79
C GLU A 310 -18.08 -13.54 -9.90
N CYS A 311 -19.30 -13.19 -9.46
CA CYS A 311 -20.49 -14.02 -9.67
C CYS A 311 -20.74 -14.27 -11.17
N SER A 312 -20.61 -13.23 -12.00
CA SER A 312 -20.76 -13.35 -13.46
C SER A 312 -19.71 -14.26 -14.07
N ARG A 313 -18.48 -14.29 -13.52
CA ARG A 313 -17.41 -15.22 -13.92
C ARG A 313 -17.67 -16.65 -13.45
N VAL A 314 -18.22 -16.85 -12.26
CA VAL A 314 -18.56 -18.22 -11.81
C VAL A 314 -19.68 -18.82 -12.67
N LEU A 315 -20.56 -17.98 -13.23
CA LEU A 315 -21.64 -18.36 -14.13
C LEU A 315 -21.24 -18.62 -15.59
N TYR A 316 -19.93 -18.75 -15.89
CA TYR A 316 -19.49 -19.43 -17.12
C TYR A 316 -19.97 -20.88 -17.20
N VAL A 317 -20.41 -21.45 -16.06
CA VAL A 317 -20.89 -22.82 -15.99
C VAL A 317 -22.29 -22.82 -15.38
N ARG A 318 -23.30 -23.22 -16.17
CA ARG A 318 -24.67 -23.42 -15.67
C ARG A 318 -24.84 -24.89 -15.27
N CYS A 319 -25.06 -25.17 -13.99
CA CYS A 319 -25.50 -26.49 -13.56
C CYS A 319 -26.92 -26.76 -14.10
N LEU A 320 -27.04 -27.66 -15.06
CA LEU A 320 -28.31 -28.07 -15.66
C LEU A 320 -29.01 -29.13 -14.81
N ILE A 321 -28.26 -30.11 -14.32
CA ILE A 321 -28.79 -31.25 -13.57
C ILE A 321 -27.84 -31.57 -12.41
N LYS A 322 -28.43 -31.83 -11.24
CA LYS A 322 -27.76 -32.50 -10.12
C LYS A 322 -28.46 -33.84 -9.89
N LYS A 323 -27.75 -34.95 -10.05
CA LYS A 323 -28.23 -36.31 -9.77
C LYS A 323 -27.45 -36.93 -8.62
N MET A 324 -28.15 -37.50 -7.66
CA MET A 324 -27.56 -38.43 -6.70
C MET A 324 -27.47 -39.80 -7.37
N LEU A 325 -26.26 -40.34 -7.52
CA LEU A 325 -26.04 -41.68 -8.06
C LEU A 325 -26.00 -42.73 -6.94
N ASP A 326 -25.47 -42.36 -5.77
CA ASP A 326 -25.52 -43.13 -4.52
C ASP A 326 -25.44 -42.20 -3.29
N ASP A 327 -25.40 -42.74 -2.07
CA ASP A 327 -25.37 -41.97 -0.80
C ASP A 327 -24.13 -41.07 -0.62
N SER A 328 -23.13 -41.20 -1.50
CA SER A 328 -21.84 -40.51 -1.45
C SER A 328 -21.40 -39.87 -2.78
N VAL A 329 -22.09 -40.14 -3.90
CA VAL A 329 -21.70 -39.71 -5.24
C VAL A 329 -22.78 -38.86 -5.89
N GLU A 330 -22.39 -37.62 -6.23
CA GLU A 330 -23.20 -36.64 -6.93
C GLU A 330 -22.67 -36.41 -8.36
N GLU A 331 -23.56 -36.49 -9.35
CA GLU A 331 -23.30 -36.18 -10.75
C GLU A 331 -23.85 -34.79 -11.09
N TYR A 332 -23.05 -33.97 -11.75
CA TYR A 332 -23.40 -32.63 -12.19
C TYR A 332 -23.27 -32.52 -13.70
N GLU A 333 -24.36 -32.11 -14.36
CA GLU A 333 -24.34 -31.73 -15.77
C GLU A 333 -24.20 -30.22 -15.89
N LEU A 334 -23.22 -29.76 -16.66
CA LEU A 334 -22.78 -28.38 -16.71
C LEU A 334 -22.79 -27.90 -18.16
N GLU A 335 -23.40 -26.74 -18.43
CA GLU A 335 -23.44 -26.09 -19.75
C GLU A 335 -22.56 -24.83 -19.75
N ASP A 336 -21.62 -24.77 -20.69
CA ASP A 336 -20.84 -23.57 -21.00
C ASP A 336 -21.65 -22.64 -21.91
N ARG A 337 -21.71 -21.35 -21.56
CA ARG A 337 -22.44 -20.34 -22.33
C ARG A 337 -21.67 -19.77 -23.53
N VAL A 338 -20.43 -20.19 -23.77
CA VAL A 338 -19.67 -19.78 -24.96
C VAL A 338 -19.17 -21.02 -25.73
N GLY A 339 -19.89 -21.36 -26.79
CA GLY A 339 -19.43 -22.19 -27.91
C GLY A 339 -19.34 -21.36 -29.18
#